data_AF-A0A645CXB9-F1
#
_entry.id   AF-A0A645CXB9-F1
#
_cell.length_a   1.000
_cell.length_b   1.000
_cell.length_c   1.000
_cell.angle_alpha   90.00
_cell.angle_beta   90.00
_cell.angle_gamma   90.00
#
_symmetry.space_group_name_H-M   'P 1'
#
loop_
_entity.id
_entity.type
_entity.pdbx_description
1 polymer ?
#
loop_
_entity_poly.entity_id
_entity_poly.type
_entity_poly.pdbx_seq_one_letter_code
_entity_poly.pdbx_strand_id
1 'polypeptide(L)'
;MYQNAEGQWVSRWPFPTKVVQSVHVPANEAILGIGKNYFMGLGTGQGGKIEYSDHYHFVEDERIYLTKLYGNGRPKDNTSFKLLNITGLVPVIPQVTMTNTGFDVDATILDQPILVNTNDARLVSLTIGNKTLSPTFNKSVFVYTCATTDATNTITAVAKDGEATIAILNGATPVANGAAATWAEGANVLTVTVSIGGETETYTVTVTKS
;
A
#
# COMPACT_ATOMS: atom_id res chain seq x y z
N MET A 1 3.90 -18.75 4.44
CA MET A 1 3.40 -18.36 3.10
C MET A 1 2.06 -17.69 3.32
N TYR A 2 1.79 -16.58 2.63
CA TYR A 2 0.46 -16.00 2.60
C TYR A 2 0.00 -15.93 1.15
N GLN A 3 -1.31 -15.95 0.96
CA GLN A 3 -1.93 -15.79 -0.35
C GLN A 3 -2.01 -14.29 -0.65
N ASN A 4 -1.48 -13.84 -1.79
CA ASN A 4 -1.64 -12.45 -2.23
C ASN A 4 -3.10 -12.21 -2.73
N ALA A 5 -3.44 -10.95 -2.99
CA ALA A 5 -4.78 -10.59 -3.50
C ALA A 5 -5.13 -11.23 -4.85
N GLU A 6 -4.13 -11.76 -5.57
CA GLU A 6 -4.27 -12.48 -6.85
C GLU A 6 -4.38 -14.01 -6.67
N GLY A 7 -4.48 -14.50 -5.44
CA GLY A 7 -4.63 -15.91 -5.14
C GLY A 7 -3.33 -16.74 -5.20
N GLN A 8 -2.18 -16.11 -5.47
CA GLN A 8 -0.87 -16.75 -5.53
C GLN A 8 -0.23 -16.87 -4.14
N TRP A 9 0.36 -18.02 -3.85
CA TRP A 9 1.08 -18.25 -2.61
C TRP A 9 2.47 -17.64 -2.69
N VAL A 10 2.71 -16.59 -1.91
CA VAL A 10 4.02 -15.92 -1.86
C VAL A 10 4.71 -16.24 -0.54
N SER A 11 5.97 -16.66 -0.62
CA SER A 11 6.83 -16.87 0.54
C SER A 11 7.68 -15.62 0.78
N ARG A 12 7.12 -14.65 1.51
CA ARG A 12 7.87 -13.48 2.01
C ARG A 12 8.01 -13.58 3.51
N TRP A 13 9.21 -13.92 3.96
CA TRP A 13 9.57 -13.93 5.37
C TRP A 13 10.03 -12.52 5.80
N PRO A 14 9.86 -12.13 7.08
CA PRO A 14 10.39 -10.85 7.60
C PRO A 14 11.91 -10.74 7.49
N PHE A 15 12.58 -11.89 7.44
CA PHE A 15 14.03 -12.01 7.24
C PHE A 15 14.31 -12.97 6.08
N PRO A 16 15.48 -12.90 5.43
CA PRO A 16 15.86 -13.84 4.39
C PRO A 16 16.01 -15.26 4.95
N THR A 17 14.92 -16.02 4.95
CA THR A 17 14.83 -17.37 5.52
C THR A 17 14.64 -18.40 4.41
N LYS A 18 15.48 -19.45 4.41
CA LYS A 18 15.33 -20.62 3.54
C LYS A 18 14.50 -21.69 4.24
N VAL A 19 13.37 -22.05 3.65
CA VAL A 19 12.54 -23.16 4.13
C VAL A 19 13.05 -24.46 3.53
N VAL A 20 13.26 -25.48 4.36
CA VAL A 20 13.66 -26.83 3.95
C VAL A 20 12.68 -27.81 4.58
N GLN A 21 11.99 -28.60 3.76
CA GLN A 21 11.13 -29.67 4.26
C GLN A 21 11.99 -30.90 4.58
N SER A 22 11.77 -31.49 5.75
CA SER A 22 12.49 -32.68 6.21
C SER A 22 11.51 -33.69 6.76
N VAL A 23 11.63 -34.94 6.31
CA VAL A 23 10.85 -36.07 6.83
C VAL A 23 11.23 -36.47 8.26
N HIS A 24 12.38 -35.99 8.75
CA HIS A 24 12.86 -36.25 10.11
C HIS A 24 12.32 -35.26 11.14
N VAL A 25 11.67 -34.18 10.70
CA VAL A 25 10.98 -33.25 11.61
C VAL A 25 9.50 -33.67 11.67
N PRO A 26 8.96 -33.99 12.85
CA PRO A 26 7.57 -34.41 12.99
C PRO A 26 6.58 -33.35 12.47
N ALA A 27 5.39 -33.82 12.08
CA ALA A 27 4.29 -32.91 11.76
C ALA A 27 3.97 -32.02 12.98
N ASN A 28 3.61 -30.77 12.70
CA ASN A 28 3.35 -29.73 13.70
C ASN A 28 4.57 -29.21 14.48
N GLU A 29 5.78 -29.56 14.06
CA GLU A 29 7.02 -28.99 14.60
C GLU A 29 7.83 -28.29 13.51
N ALA A 30 8.59 -27.28 13.90
CA ALA A 30 9.55 -26.60 13.03
C ALA A 30 10.84 -26.29 13.79
N ILE A 31 11.98 -26.42 13.11
CA ILE A 31 13.28 -26.00 13.65
C ILE A 31 13.66 -24.70 12.97
N LEU A 32 13.79 -23.63 13.75
CA LEU A 32 14.30 -22.35 13.29
C LEU A 32 15.71 -22.14 13.82
N GLY A 33 16.65 -21.80 12.96
CA GLY A 33 18.00 -21.50 13.42
C GLY A 33 18.95 -20.98 12.34
N ILE A 34 20.13 -20.57 12.79
CA ILE A 34 21.18 -20.01 11.93
C ILE A 34 22.11 -21.16 11.51
N GLY A 35 21.98 -21.64 10.27
CA GLY A 35 22.73 -22.80 9.77
C GLY A 35 24.26 -22.73 9.95
N LYS A 36 24.87 -21.53 9.86
CA LYS A 36 26.31 -21.31 10.08
C LYS A 36 26.78 -21.65 11.51
N ASN A 37 25.86 -21.65 12.47
CA ASN A 37 26.11 -21.98 13.87
C ASN A 37 25.83 -23.46 14.19
N TYR A 38 25.64 -24.30 13.18
CA TYR A 38 25.63 -25.74 13.34
C TYR A 38 27.01 -26.32 12.98
N PHE A 39 27.56 -27.18 13.83
CA PHE A 39 28.71 -27.99 13.49
C PHE A 39 28.20 -29.36 13.03
N MET A 40 28.60 -29.78 11.83
CA MET A 40 28.36 -31.12 11.31
C MET A 40 29.66 -31.68 10.78
N GLY A 41 30.17 -32.72 11.44
CA GLY A 41 31.30 -33.50 10.99
C GLY A 41 30.81 -34.74 10.25
N LEU A 42 31.29 -34.92 9.02
CA LEU A 42 31.12 -36.15 8.27
C LEU A 42 32.48 -36.83 8.12
N GLY A 43 32.56 -38.08 8.53
CA GLY A 43 33.69 -38.95 8.32
C GLY A 43 33.26 -40.11 7.44
N THR A 44 33.84 -40.21 6.26
CA THR A 44 33.76 -41.44 5.47
C THR A 44 34.91 -42.36 5.90
N GLY A 45 34.74 -43.68 5.75
CA GLY A 45 35.93 -44.56 5.62
C GLY A 45 36.81 -44.04 4.47
N GLN A 46 38.12 -44.35 4.46
CA GLN A 46 39.25 -43.74 3.72
C GLN A 46 39.10 -43.42 2.19
N GLY A 47 37.94 -42.93 1.74
CA GLY A 47 37.61 -42.60 0.36
C GLY A 47 36.12 -42.51 0.04
N GLY A 48 35.18 -42.69 0.98
CA GLY A 48 33.74 -42.72 0.64
C GLY A 48 33.40 -43.74 -0.46
N LYS A 49 34.26 -44.76 -0.60
CA LYS A 49 34.21 -45.73 -1.68
C LYS A 49 33.11 -46.73 -1.37
N ILE A 50 32.38 -47.10 -2.41
CA ILE A 50 31.54 -48.29 -2.38
C ILE A 50 32.50 -49.48 -2.44
N GLU A 51 32.60 -50.22 -1.35
CA GLU A 51 33.31 -51.50 -1.30
C GLU A 51 32.39 -52.58 -1.84
N TYR A 52 32.96 -53.59 -2.52
CA TYR A 52 32.20 -54.74 -2.99
C TYR A 52 32.94 -56.04 -2.62
N SER A 53 32.18 -57.11 -2.44
CA SER A 53 32.72 -58.45 -2.22
C SER A 53 31.85 -59.50 -2.91
N ASP A 54 32.50 -60.32 -3.73
CA ASP A 54 31.90 -61.51 -4.36
C ASP A 54 32.11 -62.76 -3.50
N HIS A 55 32.86 -62.65 -2.40
CA HIS A 55 33.24 -63.80 -1.57
C HIS A 55 32.30 -64.04 -0.39
N TYR A 56 31.50 -63.05 0.03
CA TYR A 56 30.66 -63.16 1.24
C TYR A 56 29.41 -64.01 1.01
N HIS A 57 28.75 -63.88 -0.16
CA HIS A 57 27.59 -64.67 -0.58
C HIS A 57 27.86 -65.36 -1.92
N PHE A 58 28.98 -66.09 -1.96
CA PHE A 58 29.42 -66.76 -3.18
C PHE A 58 28.51 -67.94 -3.56
N VAL A 59 27.98 -68.68 -2.58
CA VAL A 59 27.13 -69.86 -2.84
C VAL A 59 25.75 -69.45 -3.37
N GLU A 60 25.30 -68.27 -2.96
CA GLU A 60 24.02 -67.68 -3.31
C GLU A 60 24.06 -66.90 -4.64
N ASP A 61 25.24 -66.81 -5.29
CA ASP A 61 25.47 -66.04 -6.53
C ASP A 61 25.13 -64.54 -6.39
N GLU A 62 25.48 -63.94 -5.23
CA GLU A 62 25.21 -62.52 -4.92
C GLU A 62 26.49 -61.69 -4.74
N ARG A 63 26.50 -60.48 -5.31
CA ARG A 63 27.53 -59.44 -5.05
C ARG A 63 27.04 -58.47 -4.00
N ILE A 64 27.80 -58.34 -2.91
CA ILE A 64 27.47 -57.44 -1.81
C ILE A 64 28.23 -56.13 -1.94
N TYR A 65 27.52 -55.02 -1.70
CA TYR A 65 28.07 -53.66 -1.68
C TYR A 65 27.96 -53.06 -0.27
N LEU A 66 29.02 -52.41 0.19
CA LEU A 66 29.07 -51.76 1.49
C LEU A 66 29.55 -50.31 1.35
N THR A 67 28.83 -49.40 1.98
CA THR A 67 29.28 -48.02 2.16
C THR A 67 29.09 -47.61 3.62
N LYS A 68 30.05 -46.85 4.15
CA LYS A 68 30.06 -46.38 5.54
C LYS A 68 30.20 -44.87 5.57
N LEU A 69 29.19 -44.22 6.13
CA LEU A 69 29.21 -42.80 6.43
C LEU A 69 28.97 -42.62 7.92
N TYR A 70 29.97 -42.07 8.60
CA TYR A 70 29.86 -41.67 10.00
C TYR A 70 29.57 -40.17 10.03
N GLY A 71 28.55 -39.78 10.79
CA GLY A 71 28.17 -38.38 10.94
C GLY A 71 27.91 -38.05 12.40
N ASN A 72 28.38 -36.89 12.84
CA ASN A 72 27.97 -36.30 14.11
C ASN A 72 27.76 -34.80 13.93
N GLY A 73 26.73 -34.25 14.56
CA GLY A 73 26.42 -32.84 14.49
C GLY A 73 25.87 -32.31 15.80
N ARG A 74 26.22 -31.06 16.11
CA ARG A 74 25.68 -30.33 17.26
C ARG A 74 25.64 -28.83 16.99
N PRO A 75 24.67 -28.10 17.55
CA PRO A 75 24.71 -26.64 17.52
C PRO A 75 25.94 -26.15 18.30
N LYS A 76 26.53 -25.03 17.85
CA LYS A 76 27.69 -24.41 18.51
C LYS A 76 27.32 -23.75 19.84
N ASP A 77 26.05 -23.41 20.02
CA ASP A 77 25.50 -22.77 21.21
C ASP A 77 24.02 -23.19 21.41
N ASN A 78 23.43 -22.81 22.55
CA ASN A 78 22.05 -23.16 22.90
C ASN A 78 20.99 -22.13 22.43
N THR A 79 21.41 -21.06 21.74
CA THR A 79 20.53 -19.94 21.36
C THR A 79 20.26 -19.87 19.86
N SER A 80 21.14 -20.45 19.05
CA SER A 80 21.11 -20.42 17.59
C SER A 80 20.05 -21.29 16.94
N PHE A 81 19.48 -22.25 17.69
CA PHE A 81 18.43 -23.15 17.22
C PHE A 81 17.29 -23.22 18.23
N LYS A 82 16.05 -23.15 17.72
CA LYS A 82 14.82 -23.27 18.50
C LYS A 82 13.89 -24.28 17.83
N LEU A 83 13.34 -25.18 18.65
CA LEU A 83 12.22 -26.04 18.27
C LEU A 83 10.93 -25.27 18.55
N LEU A 84 10.08 -25.20 17.54
CA LEU A 84 8.83 -24.46 17.55
C LEU A 84 7.67 -25.44 17.38
N ASN A 85 6.68 -25.33 18.26
CA ASN A 85 5.39 -25.97 18.06
C ASN A 85 4.55 -25.09 17.12
N ILE A 86 4.08 -25.67 16.02
CA ILE A 86 3.29 -24.98 15.00
C ILE A 86 1.87 -25.55 14.84
N THR A 87 1.39 -26.37 15.79
CA THR A 87 0.05 -27.00 15.74
C THR A 87 -1.09 -25.99 15.62
N GLY A 88 -0.97 -24.84 16.29
CA GLY A 88 -2.02 -23.82 16.36
C GLY A 88 -1.83 -22.65 15.38
N LEU A 89 -0.94 -22.76 14.39
CA LEU A 89 -0.74 -21.66 13.45
C LEU A 89 -1.96 -21.49 12.56
N VAL A 90 -2.69 -20.39 12.79
CA VAL A 90 -3.72 -19.90 11.89
C VAL A 90 -3.07 -19.00 10.83
N PRO A 91 -3.56 -19.03 9.57
CA PRO A 91 -3.11 -18.07 8.55
C PRO A 91 -3.33 -16.64 9.04
N VAL A 92 -2.23 -15.88 9.18
CA VAL A 92 -2.32 -14.45 9.47
C VAL A 92 -2.56 -13.73 8.15
N ILE A 93 -3.72 -13.09 8.03
CA ILE A 93 -4.01 -12.17 6.93
C ILE A 93 -3.43 -10.81 7.35
N PRO A 94 -2.35 -10.33 6.71
CA PRO A 94 -1.80 -9.02 7.05
C PRO A 94 -2.85 -7.95 6.74
N GLN A 95 -3.24 -7.16 7.74
CA GLN A 95 -4.15 -6.04 7.56
C GLN A 95 -3.37 -4.94 6.84
N VAL A 96 -3.71 -4.71 5.57
CA VAL A 96 -3.13 -3.62 4.78
C VAL A 96 -3.94 -2.37 5.07
N THR A 97 -3.49 -1.59 6.05
CA THR A 97 -4.00 -0.23 6.25
C THR A 97 -3.19 0.72 5.39
N MET A 98 -3.87 1.41 4.48
CA MET A 98 -3.27 2.52 3.75
C MET A 98 -3.20 3.72 4.69
N THR A 99 -2.05 3.96 5.31
CA THR A 99 -1.75 5.22 6.00
C THR A 99 -1.40 6.30 4.97
N ASN A 100 -2.39 6.67 4.16
CA ASN A 100 -2.33 7.83 3.26
C ASN A 100 -3.18 8.98 3.82
N THR A 101 -3.21 9.11 5.14
CA THR A 101 -3.92 10.19 5.83
C THR A 101 -2.94 10.86 6.76
N GLY A 102 -2.55 12.10 6.45
CA GLY A 102 -1.81 12.97 7.36
C GLY A 102 -2.70 13.40 8.51
N PHE A 103 -3.07 12.45 9.38
CA PHE A 103 -3.90 12.65 10.55
C PHE A 103 -3.43 11.67 11.64
N ASP A 104 -2.26 11.95 12.23
CA ASP A 104 -1.91 11.41 13.54
C ASP A 104 -2.73 12.19 14.57
N VAL A 105 -3.78 11.56 15.08
CA VAL A 105 -4.44 12.03 16.30
C VAL A 105 -4.38 10.88 17.29
N ASP A 106 -3.45 11.00 18.25
CA ASP A 106 -3.45 10.22 19.50
C ASP A 106 -4.71 10.57 20.31
N ALA A 107 -5.90 10.24 19.80
CA ALA A 107 -7.18 10.40 20.46
C ALA A 107 -7.90 9.06 20.51
N THR A 108 -8.11 8.55 21.72
CA THR A 108 -9.02 7.43 21.96
C THR A 108 -10.43 7.99 22.01
N ILE A 109 -11.23 7.76 20.97
CA ILE A 109 -12.66 8.09 20.98
C ILE A 109 -13.43 6.82 21.37
N LEU A 110 -14.09 6.85 22.52
CA LEU A 110 -14.96 5.77 23.01
C LEU A 110 -16.41 6.05 22.58
N ASP A 111 -17.11 5.02 22.11
CA ASP A 111 -18.56 5.01 21.82
C ASP A 111 -19.08 6.01 20.77
N GLN A 112 -18.24 6.47 19.85
CA GLN A 112 -18.68 7.16 18.64
C GLN A 112 -18.22 6.41 17.38
N PRO A 113 -19.04 6.33 16.31
CA PRO A 113 -18.55 5.87 15.03
C PRO A 113 -17.44 6.81 14.56
N ILE A 114 -16.24 6.27 14.29
CA ILE A 114 -15.16 7.03 13.67
C ILE A 114 -15.60 7.37 12.24
N LEU A 115 -16.22 8.53 12.07
CA LEU A 115 -16.41 9.15 10.77
C LEU A 115 -15.12 9.90 10.46
N VAL A 116 -14.21 9.25 9.74
CA VAL A 116 -13.07 9.96 9.14
C VAL A 116 -13.63 10.75 7.98
N ASN A 117 -14.09 11.97 8.28
CA ASN A 117 -14.53 12.88 7.26
C ASN A 117 -13.29 13.47 6.55
N THR A 118 -12.87 12.88 5.43
CA THR A 118 -11.76 13.38 4.60
C THR A 118 -12.20 14.44 3.60
N ASN A 119 -13.41 14.98 3.73
CA ASN A 119 -13.97 15.93 2.78
C ASN A 119 -13.10 17.19 2.68
N ASP A 120 -12.80 17.60 1.45
CA ASP A 120 -12.04 18.82 1.16
C ASP A 120 -12.79 19.70 0.17
N ALA A 121 -13.42 20.76 0.69
CA ALA A 121 -14.25 21.67 -0.08
C ALA A 121 -13.44 22.66 -0.96
N ARG A 122 -12.13 22.52 -1.14
CA ARG A 122 -11.34 23.45 -1.97
C ARG A 122 -11.43 23.14 -3.46
N LEU A 123 -11.17 24.14 -4.30
CA LEU A 123 -11.00 23.96 -5.75
C LEU A 123 -9.56 23.51 -6.08
N VAL A 124 -9.40 22.65 -7.09
CA VAL A 124 -8.11 22.35 -7.74
C VAL A 124 -7.86 23.25 -8.96
N SER A 125 -8.92 23.76 -9.59
CA SER A 125 -8.81 24.77 -10.65
C SER A 125 -10.06 25.64 -10.74
N LEU A 126 -9.87 26.88 -11.20
CA LEU A 126 -10.92 27.82 -11.56
C LEU A 126 -10.48 28.61 -12.79
N THR A 127 -11.26 28.58 -13.86
CA THR A 127 -11.00 29.34 -15.09
C THR A 127 -12.24 30.08 -15.57
N ILE A 128 -12.00 31.27 -16.15
CA ILE A 128 -13.01 32.13 -16.74
C ILE A 128 -12.70 32.23 -18.24
N GLY A 129 -13.17 31.26 -19.02
CA GLY A 129 -12.83 31.11 -20.43
C GLY A 129 -11.31 31.03 -20.64
N ASN A 130 -10.78 31.94 -21.46
CA ASN A 130 -9.34 32.10 -21.72
C ASN A 130 -8.70 33.26 -20.93
N LYS A 131 -9.40 33.80 -19.92
CA LYS A 131 -8.90 34.95 -19.13
C LYS A 131 -8.00 34.50 -17.99
N THR A 132 -7.11 35.39 -17.60
CA THR A 132 -6.16 35.17 -16.50
C THR A 132 -6.71 35.74 -15.20
N LEU A 133 -6.74 34.93 -14.15
CA LEU A 133 -7.05 35.36 -12.79
C LEU A 133 -5.85 36.07 -12.16
N SER A 134 -6.11 37.15 -11.43
CA SER A 134 -5.12 37.86 -10.60
C SER A 134 -5.58 37.88 -9.14
N PRO A 135 -4.83 37.28 -8.20
CA PRO A 135 -3.56 36.56 -8.40
C PRO A 135 -3.75 35.24 -9.18
N THR A 136 -2.66 34.63 -9.66
CA THR A 136 -2.71 33.30 -10.28
C THR A 136 -3.41 32.32 -9.35
N PHE A 137 -4.28 31.47 -9.90
CA PHE A 137 -5.10 30.55 -9.13
C PHE A 137 -4.28 29.75 -8.10
N ASN A 138 -4.70 29.81 -6.85
CA ASN A 138 -4.16 29.01 -5.76
C ASN A 138 -5.33 28.57 -4.87
N LYS A 139 -5.43 27.27 -4.58
CA LYS A 139 -6.51 26.70 -3.77
C LYS A 139 -6.74 27.38 -2.41
N SER A 140 -5.72 28.04 -1.85
CA SER A 140 -5.76 28.75 -0.58
C SER A 140 -6.05 30.26 -0.70
N VAL A 141 -6.27 30.76 -1.92
CA VAL A 141 -6.67 32.14 -2.19
C VAL A 141 -8.13 32.15 -2.64
N PHE A 142 -8.95 32.98 -1.99
CA PHE A 142 -10.40 32.99 -2.13
C PHE A 142 -10.95 34.20 -2.88
N VAL A 143 -10.09 35.16 -3.25
CA VAL A 143 -10.50 36.39 -3.93
C VAL A 143 -9.61 36.62 -5.15
N TYR A 144 -10.25 36.84 -6.29
CA TYR A 144 -9.59 37.04 -7.58
C TYR A 144 -10.22 38.20 -8.33
N THR A 145 -9.44 38.74 -9.26
CA THR A 145 -9.91 39.69 -10.27
C THR A 145 -9.57 39.19 -11.67
N CYS A 146 -10.39 39.55 -12.64
CA CYS A 146 -10.24 39.19 -14.05
C CYS A 146 -10.81 40.32 -14.91
N ALA A 147 -10.21 40.59 -16.07
CA ALA A 147 -10.77 41.51 -17.05
C ALA A 147 -11.26 40.74 -18.29
N THR A 148 -12.37 41.17 -18.88
CA THR A 148 -12.92 40.57 -20.11
C THR A 148 -13.50 41.63 -21.03
N THR A 149 -13.37 41.43 -22.34
CA THR A 149 -14.07 42.19 -23.39
C THR A 149 -15.23 41.40 -23.97
N ASP A 150 -15.38 40.13 -23.58
CA ASP A 150 -16.39 39.24 -24.14
C ASP A 150 -17.73 39.47 -23.43
N ALA A 151 -18.84 39.34 -24.17
CA ALA A 151 -20.18 39.40 -23.57
C ALA A 151 -20.45 38.21 -22.64
N THR A 152 -19.81 37.06 -22.91
CA THR A 152 -19.97 35.83 -22.15
C THR A 152 -18.65 35.07 -22.05
N ASN A 153 -18.37 34.43 -20.91
CA ASN A 153 -17.24 33.49 -20.79
C ASN A 153 -17.68 32.20 -20.10
N THR A 154 -17.16 31.06 -20.58
CA THR A 154 -17.39 29.75 -19.97
C THR A 154 -16.70 29.66 -18.63
N ILE A 155 -17.44 29.31 -17.58
CA ILE A 155 -16.86 29.11 -16.25
C ILE A 155 -16.54 27.64 -16.05
N THR A 156 -15.29 27.31 -15.70
CA THR A 156 -14.92 25.94 -15.34
C THR A 156 -14.30 25.95 -13.95
N ALA A 157 -14.93 25.24 -13.02
CA ALA A 157 -14.42 25.02 -11.68
C ALA A 157 -14.28 23.52 -11.46
N VAL A 158 -13.16 23.09 -10.86
CA VAL A 158 -12.95 21.68 -10.53
C VAL A 158 -12.70 21.61 -9.03
N ALA A 159 -13.54 20.87 -8.32
CA ALA A 159 -13.36 20.61 -6.91
C ALA A 159 -12.21 19.64 -6.70
N LYS A 160 -11.54 19.76 -5.56
CA LYS A 160 -10.47 18.86 -5.17
C LYS A 160 -11.00 17.47 -4.84
N ASP A 161 -12.16 17.40 -4.20
CA ASP A 161 -12.90 16.17 -3.99
C ASP A 161 -13.91 15.95 -5.12
N GLY A 162 -13.91 14.75 -5.70
CA GLY A 162 -14.77 14.40 -6.83
C GLY A 162 -16.25 14.28 -6.46
N GLU A 163 -16.57 14.09 -5.17
CA GLU A 163 -17.95 14.02 -4.67
C GLU A 163 -18.49 15.39 -4.25
N ALA A 164 -17.67 16.44 -4.30
CA ALA A 164 -18.09 17.78 -3.90
C ALA A 164 -19.08 18.41 -4.90
N THR A 165 -20.02 19.16 -4.35
CA THR A 165 -20.98 19.93 -5.14
C THR A 165 -20.45 21.33 -5.39
N ILE A 166 -20.57 21.83 -6.63
CA ILE A 166 -20.14 23.18 -7.01
C ILE A 166 -21.36 23.99 -7.44
N ALA A 167 -21.61 25.10 -6.75
CA ALA A 167 -22.60 26.10 -7.11
C ALA A 167 -21.89 27.37 -7.61
N ILE A 168 -22.29 27.88 -8.77
CA ILE A 168 -21.73 29.09 -9.36
C ILE A 168 -22.85 30.11 -9.53
N LEU A 169 -22.64 31.32 -9.04
CA LEU A 169 -23.55 32.44 -9.18
C LEU A 169 -22.81 33.63 -9.80
N ASN A 170 -23.39 34.23 -10.83
CA ASN A 170 -22.99 35.57 -11.28
C ASN A 170 -23.99 36.57 -10.69
N GLY A 171 -23.59 37.27 -9.63
CA GLY A 171 -24.51 38.00 -8.76
C GLY A 171 -25.52 37.05 -8.12
N ALA A 172 -26.79 37.18 -8.50
CA ALA A 172 -27.87 36.28 -8.05
C ALA A 172 -28.22 35.19 -9.07
N THR A 173 -27.62 35.20 -10.26
CA THR A 173 -28.00 34.31 -11.38
C THR A 173 -27.20 33.01 -11.32
N PRO A 174 -27.84 31.83 -11.20
CA PRO A 174 -27.16 30.55 -11.28
C PRO A 174 -26.55 30.29 -12.66
N VAL A 175 -25.30 29.84 -12.67
CA VAL A 175 -24.57 29.41 -13.86
C VAL A 175 -24.15 27.95 -13.65
N ALA A 176 -24.49 27.07 -14.59
CA ALA A 176 -24.02 25.68 -14.50
C ALA A 176 -22.49 25.63 -14.71
N ASN A 177 -21.80 24.72 -14.02
CA ASN A 177 -20.37 24.51 -14.25
C ASN A 177 -20.12 24.02 -15.68
N GLY A 178 -19.23 24.68 -16.41
CA GLY A 178 -19.00 24.47 -17.84
C GLY A 178 -19.94 25.27 -18.76
N ALA A 179 -20.90 26.04 -18.22
CA ALA A 179 -21.74 26.95 -19.00
C ALA A 179 -21.15 28.36 -19.08
N ALA A 180 -21.66 29.15 -20.02
CA ALA A 180 -21.26 30.54 -20.20
C ALA A 180 -22.00 31.46 -19.23
N ALA A 181 -21.26 32.26 -18.46
CA ALA A 181 -21.81 33.37 -17.70
C ALA A 181 -21.86 34.62 -18.58
N THR A 182 -22.95 35.40 -18.48
CA THR A 182 -23.14 36.67 -19.19
C THR A 182 -22.74 37.85 -18.32
N TRP A 183 -21.98 38.80 -18.85
CA TRP A 183 -21.44 39.93 -18.11
C TRP A 183 -22.14 41.25 -18.45
N ALA A 184 -22.54 41.99 -17.42
CA ALA A 184 -22.92 43.40 -17.55
C ALA A 184 -21.67 44.28 -17.72
N GLU A 185 -21.84 45.49 -18.27
CA GLU A 185 -20.74 46.47 -18.31
C GLU A 185 -20.25 46.81 -16.90
N GLY A 186 -18.92 46.90 -16.72
CA GLY A 186 -18.29 47.15 -15.44
C GLY A 186 -18.05 45.88 -14.60
N ALA A 187 -18.06 46.04 -13.27
CA ALA A 187 -17.70 44.97 -12.35
C ALA A 187 -18.85 43.98 -12.13
N ASN A 188 -18.59 42.69 -12.38
CA ASN A 188 -19.48 41.58 -12.11
C ASN A 188 -18.86 40.71 -11.01
N VAL A 189 -19.66 40.29 -10.04
CA VAL A 189 -19.18 39.45 -8.93
C VAL A 189 -19.65 38.01 -9.16
N LEU A 190 -18.69 37.15 -9.46
CA LEU A 190 -18.90 35.71 -9.56
C LEU A 190 -18.55 35.05 -8.22
N THR A 191 -19.48 34.28 -7.66
CA THR A 191 -19.24 33.45 -6.48
C THR A 191 -19.30 31.98 -6.86
N VAL A 192 -18.27 31.23 -6.44
CA VAL A 192 -18.15 29.79 -6.64
C VAL A 192 -18.08 29.15 -5.27
N THR A 193 -19.15 28.48 -4.89
CA THR A 193 -19.26 27.78 -3.61
C THR A 193 -19.10 26.28 -3.83
N VAL A 194 -18.21 25.68 -3.05
CA VAL A 194 -17.96 24.23 -3.07
C VAL A 194 -18.38 23.66 -1.73
N SER A 195 -19.18 22.61 -1.74
CA SER A 195 -19.72 22.00 -0.52
C SER A 195 -19.60 20.49 -0.54
N ILE A 196 -19.12 19.90 0.56
CA ILE A 196 -19.00 18.45 0.72
C ILE A 196 -19.11 18.04 2.20
N GLY A 197 -20.07 17.16 2.50
CA GLY A 197 -20.40 16.62 3.83
C GLY A 197 -20.15 17.57 5.01
N GLY A 198 -20.75 18.77 4.94
CA GLY A 198 -20.74 19.79 5.99
C GLY A 198 -19.72 20.91 5.80
N GLU A 199 -18.62 20.66 5.10
CA GLU A 199 -17.60 21.67 4.80
C GLU A 199 -18.01 22.51 3.59
N THR A 200 -17.73 23.82 3.63
CA THR A 200 -18.03 24.73 2.52
C THR A 200 -16.95 25.79 2.37
N GLU A 201 -16.51 25.99 1.13
CA GLU A 201 -15.56 27.05 0.76
C GLU A 201 -16.14 27.91 -0.35
N THR A 202 -15.84 29.21 -0.36
CA THR A 202 -16.34 30.14 -1.37
C THR A 202 -15.22 30.96 -1.99
N TYR A 203 -15.13 30.89 -3.32
CA TYR A 203 -14.19 31.65 -4.13
C TYR A 203 -14.95 32.79 -4.84
N THR A 204 -14.48 34.01 -4.68
CA THR A 204 -15.05 35.21 -5.30
C THR A 204 -14.16 35.72 -6.41
N VAL A 205 -14.72 35.94 -7.60
CA VAL A 205 -14.03 36.52 -8.74
C VAL A 205 -14.75 37.80 -9.17
N THR A 206 -14.07 38.93 -9.08
CA THR A 206 -14.56 40.18 -9.68
C THR A 206 -14.13 40.23 -11.14
N VAL A 207 -15.08 40.06 -12.04
CA VAL A 207 -14.88 40.13 -13.48
C VAL A 207 -15.26 41.53 -13.96
N THR A 208 -14.27 42.33 -14.33
CA THR A 208 -14.47 43.66 -14.91
C THR A 208 -14.62 43.55 -16.42
N LYS A 209 -15.81 43.84 -16.92
CA LYS A 209 -16.08 43.98 -18.35
C LYS A 209 -15.79 45.42 -18.79
N SER A 210 -15.01 45.57 -19.87
CA SER A 210 -14.62 46.85 -20.48
C SER A 210 -14.75 46.82 -22.00
#